data_AF-A0A087UEM7-F1
#
_entry.id   AF-A0A087UEM7-F1
#
_cell.length_a   1.000
_cell.length_b   1.000
_cell.length_c   1.000
_cell.angle_alpha   90.00
_cell.angle_beta   90.00
_cell.angle_gamma   90.00
#
_symmetry.space_group_name_H-M   'P 1'
#
loop_
_entity.id
_entity.type
_entity.pdbx_description
1 polymer ?
#
loop_
_entity_poly.entity_id
_entity_poly.type
_entity_poly.pdbx_seq_one_letter_code
_entity_poly.pdbx_strand_id
1 'polypeptide(L)'
;MTLDQLQNLDASWKKLEANFEKYYTDLQRVQATHQRYFLTFHEKLKSAANSLKEELSENGPFTLKFDYDSAMVLIAFFKKCLLGLKKKEFQMNKDAVFFHIFLEPLETLKLVEQELEHLKISWIYVKQHDGYTEEWSNLPIVKFDVPSKKVLSDNLQKNIKQLKNEVQGTHWVLLDELLSKVDNLNEYYEVILNFQESTLQKRHWDKLRNLLNLVAVEDSEHFFKSADFTFSCLQSLEVENLVKQVSVVATQARKEYEIEKSIEEVENIWMSVWFDMKDFKTFYKLEGSESIVSIIESHQMNLRAMKASKYVGYFANKVDSLENSLSLILDVIEQVESFQSKFFLLENIFGEQTIQAQLPKEATEFENVTFLWKDISVMMKEEKLAWNISHKPGFFEVLYDMNGKAEEVEKCLEAYLESKRRTFPRLYFLSNDDLLSIIGQDSPLEVQRHLKKLFDNLDKLEIAQKMKKKRACIHEQEMITAAVGMYSKCHEYVKFIEPIHLDGPVESWLLDVERMMHLTLSTLLPNCLHILLAVLQKEDINFAHLKWLNNWPGQICSLSLLIAWTAEVTGSIKTVQETAVTTALKNLRKKWLIYGFNAVILQFLHYLLQPVGVGLIKARLL
;
A
#
# COMPACT_ATOMS: atom_id res chain seq x y z
N MET A 1 -135.35 -5.58 -1.98
CA MET A 1 -135.09 -4.73 -3.16
C MET A 1 -136.21 -4.97 -4.15
N THR A 2 -137.02 -3.94 -4.43
CA THR A 2 -138.00 -3.98 -5.51
C THR A 2 -137.29 -4.05 -6.88
N LEU A 3 -137.94 -4.63 -7.89
CA LEU A 3 -137.36 -4.79 -9.23
C LEU A 3 -136.88 -3.45 -9.84
N ASP A 4 -137.57 -2.35 -9.51
CA ASP A 4 -137.21 -0.98 -9.89
C ASP A 4 -135.91 -0.46 -9.23
N GLN A 5 -135.56 -0.95 -8.04
CA GLN A 5 -134.30 -0.58 -7.38
C GLN A 5 -133.10 -1.28 -8.03
N LEU A 6 -133.28 -2.48 -8.60
CA LEU A 6 -132.24 -3.20 -9.35
C LEU A 6 -131.96 -2.56 -10.72
N GLN A 7 -132.98 -2.08 -11.42
CA GLN A 7 -132.81 -1.40 -12.71
C GLN A 7 -132.18 -0.02 -12.59
N ASN A 8 -132.48 0.74 -11.53
CA ASN A 8 -131.84 2.04 -11.27
C ASN A 8 -130.36 1.91 -10.87
N LEU A 9 -129.95 0.79 -10.26
CA LEU A 9 -128.55 0.49 -9.97
C LEU A 9 -127.71 0.35 -11.25
N ASP A 10 -128.23 -0.30 -12.29
CA ASP A 10 -127.53 -0.48 -13.56
C ASP A 10 -127.35 0.85 -14.32
N ALA A 11 -128.37 1.72 -14.30
CA ALA A 11 -128.29 3.07 -14.87
C ALA A 11 -127.33 3.98 -14.08
N SER A 12 -127.30 3.86 -12.75
CA SER A 12 -126.38 4.59 -11.87
C SER A 12 -124.93 4.12 -12.07
N TRP A 13 -124.73 2.81 -12.24
CA TRP A 13 -123.42 2.18 -12.47
C TRP A 13 -122.84 2.60 -13.83
N LYS A 14 -123.63 2.59 -14.91
CA LYS A 14 -123.19 3.08 -16.23
C LYS A 14 -122.84 4.57 -16.23
N LYS A 15 -123.55 5.39 -15.45
CA LYS A 15 -123.23 6.81 -15.27
C LYS A 15 -121.95 7.01 -14.45
N LEU A 16 -121.71 6.14 -13.46
CA LEU A 16 -120.47 6.11 -12.70
C LEU A 16 -119.29 5.68 -13.59
N GLU A 17 -119.44 4.63 -14.41
CA GLU A 17 -118.45 4.17 -15.38
C GLU A 17 -118.12 5.25 -16.41
N ALA A 18 -119.11 5.90 -17.01
CA ALA A 18 -118.88 7.00 -17.95
C ALA A 18 -118.18 8.21 -17.30
N ASN A 19 -118.50 8.51 -16.03
CA ASN A 19 -117.77 9.52 -15.27
C ASN A 19 -116.34 9.07 -14.94
N PHE A 20 -116.13 7.81 -14.58
CA PHE A 20 -114.80 7.24 -14.33
C PHE A 20 -113.94 7.28 -15.59
N GLU A 21 -114.47 6.90 -16.75
CA GLU A 21 -113.74 6.98 -18.03
C GLU A 21 -113.38 8.42 -18.40
N LYS A 22 -114.30 9.37 -18.17
CA LYS A 22 -114.03 10.81 -18.37
C LYS A 22 -112.96 11.34 -17.41
N TYR A 23 -113.07 11.04 -16.11
CA TYR A 23 -112.06 11.43 -15.13
C TYR A 23 -110.72 10.75 -15.39
N TYR A 24 -110.73 9.51 -15.87
CA TYR A 24 -109.53 8.76 -16.25
C TYR A 24 -108.84 9.38 -17.47
N THR A 25 -109.59 9.77 -18.50
CA THR A 25 -109.03 10.48 -19.68
C THR A 25 -108.54 11.89 -19.33
N ASP A 26 -109.25 12.63 -18.48
CA ASP A 26 -108.79 13.93 -17.98
C ASP A 26 -107.51 13.79 -17.12
N LEU A 27 -107.44 12.77 -16.26
CA LEU A 27 -106.23 12.44 -15.48
C LEU A 27 -105.05 12.08 -16.39
N GLN A 28 -105.26 11.26 -17.42
CA GLN A 28 -104.21 10.94 -18.40
C GLN A 28 -103.72 12.17 -19.16
N ARG A 29 -104.63 13.09 -19.53
CA ARG A 29 -104.27 14.36 -20.20
C ARG A 29 -103.47 15.28 -19.27
N VAL A 30 -103.87 15.40 -18.01
CA VAL A 30 -103.14 16.18 -17.01
C VAL A 30 -101.77 15.55 -16.74
N GLN A 31 -101.67 14.23 -16.65
CA GLN A 31 -100.41 13.50 -16.47
C GLN A 31 -99.46 13.72 -17.65
N ALA A 32 -99.93 13.63 -18.90
CA ALA A 32 -99.12 13.91 -20.09
C ALA A 32 -98.63 15.36 -20.14
N THR A 33 -99.44 16.31 -19.68
CA THR A 33 -99.06 17.73 -19.61
C THR A 33 -97.97 17.98 -18.56
N HIS A 34 -98.10 17.36 -17.38
CA HIS A 34 -97.07 17.41 -16.33
C HIS A 34 -95.79 16.69 -16.76
N GLN A 35 -95.87 15.53 -17.43
CA GLN A 35 -94.70 14.86 -18.00
C GLN A 35 -93.91 15.76 -18.94
N ARG A 36 -94.58 16.45 -19.86
CA ARG A 36 -93.93 17.41 -20.76
C ARG A 36 -93.33 18.61 -20.01
N TYR A 37 -93.99 19.09 -18.96
CA TYR A 37 -93.46 20.15 -18.10
C TYR A 37 -92.17 19.72 -17.38
N PHE A 38 -92.15 18.54 -16.75
CA PHE A 38 -90.96 18.05 -16.04
C PHE A 38 -89.78 17.80 -16.98
N LEU A 39 -90.01 17.22 -18.17
CA LEU A 39 -88.95 17.00 -19.16
C LEU A 39 -88.36 18.32 -19.68
N THR A 40 -89.21 19.28 -20.06
CA THR A 40 -88.74 20.60 -20.55
C THR A 40 -88.03 21.42 -19.47
N PHE A 41 -88.45 21.32 -18.21
CA PHE A 41 -87.75 21.96 -17.10
C PHE A 41 -86.43 21.25 -16.78
N HIS A 42 -86.38 19.92 -16.87
CA HIS A 42 -85.14 19.14 -16.73
C HIS A 42 -84.11 19.50 -17.80
N GLU A 43 -84.52 19.68 -19.05
CA GLU A 43 -83.65 20.21 -20.12
C GLU A 43 -83.15 21.63 -19.82
N LYS A 44 -84.01 22.51 -19.28
CA LYS A 44 -83.60 23.85 -18.86
C LYS A 44 -82.61 23.82 -17.70
N LEU A 45 -82.79 22.93 -16.72
CA LEU A 45 -81.83 22.73 -15.64
C LEU A 45 -80.51 22.17 -16.15
N LYS A 46 -80.54 21.23 -17.11
CA LYS A 46 -79.35 20.69 -17.76
C LYS A 46 -78.58 21.77 -18.53
N SER A 47 -79.28 22.62 -19.27
CA SER A 47 -78.68 23.78 -19.95
C SER A 47 -78.09 24.80 -18.96
N ALA A 48 -78.78 25.09 -17.85
CA ALA A 48 -78.26 25.97 -16.81
C ALA A 48 -77.04 25.38 -16.08
N ALA A 49 -77.01 24.06 -15.86
CA ALA A 49 -75.86 23.36 -15.28
C ALA A 49 -74.64 23.37 -16.22
N ASN A 50 -74.85 23.21 -17.54
CA ASN A 50 -73.79 23.33 -18.53
C ASN A 50 -73.25 24.77 -18.65
N SER A 51 -74.15 25.76 -18.63
CA SER A 51 -73.75 27.18 -18.62
C SER A 51 -72.93 27.53 -17.37
N LEU A 52 -73.30 27.00 -16.18
CA LEU A 52 -72.50 27.17 -14.97
C LEU A 52 -71.10 26.52 -15.09
N LYS A 53 -71.01 25.37 -15.75
CA LYS A 53 -69.72 24.69 -16.00
C LYS A 53 -68.84 25.50 -16.96
N GLU A 54 -69.40 26.04 -18.03
CA GLU A 54 -68.69 26.91 -18.97
C GLU A 54 -68.24 28.20 -18.30
N GLU A 55 -69.12 28.85 -17.53
CA GLU A 55 -68.80 30.07 -16.78
C GLU A 55 -67.71 29.83 -15.73
N LEU A 56 -67.73 28.67 -15.06
CA LEU A 56 -66.65 28.25 -14.17
C LEU A 56 -65.35 28.06 -14.95
N SER A 57 -65.38 27.43 -16.13
CA SER A 57 -64.20 27.17 -16.95
C SER A 57 -63.52 28.46 -17.45
N GLU A 58 -64.32 29.48 -17.79
CA GLU A 58 -63.82 30.76 -18.33
C GLU A 58 -63.42 31.75 -17.22
N ASN A 59 -64.20 31.84 -16.14
CA ASN A 59 -64.05 32.86 -15.10
C ASN A 59 -63.58 32.29 -13.74
N GLY A 60 -63.28 31.00 -13.68
CA GLY A 60 -62.82 30.33 -12.48
C GLY A 60 -61.36 30.68 -12.12
N PRO A 61 -61.01 30.69 -10.82
CA PRO A 61 -59.66 30.99 -10.36
C PRO A 61 -58.69 29.81 -10.58
N PHE A 62 -58.42 29.47 -11.84
CA PHE A 62 -57.51 28.36 -12.23
C PHE A 62 -56.06 28.80 -12.50
N THR A 63 -55.70 30.03 -12.12
CA THR A 63 -54.35 30.60 -12.28
C THR A 63 -53.95 31.39 -11.04
N LEU A 64 -52.65 31.54 -10.76
CA LEU A 64 -52.14 32.36 -9.65
C LEU A 64 -52.29 33.88 -9.85
N LYS A 65 -53.05 34.34 -10.86
CA LYS A 65 -53.35 35.77 -11.06
C LYS A 65 -54.31 36.32 -10.01
N PHE A 66 -55.06 35.44 -9.34
CA PHE A 66 -55.94 35.79 -8.24
C PHE A 66 -55.19 35.69 -6.91
N ASP A 67 -55.51 36.57 -5.97
CA ASP A 67 -55.16 36.40 -4.56
C ASP A 67 -56.10 35.39 -3.88
N TYR A 68 -55.64 34.79 -2.78
CA TYR A 68 -56.41 33.80 -2.04
C TYR A 68 -57.81 34.29 -1.66
N ASP A 69 -57.94 35.54 -1.22
CA ASP A 69 -59.20 36.09 -0.75
C ASP A 69 -60.18 36.29 -1.91
N SER A 70 -59.73 36.85 -3.05
CA SER A 70 -60.58 36.96 -4.25
C SER A 70 -60.97 35.60 -4.84
N ALA A 71 -60.04 34.63 -4.87
CA ALA A 71 -60.31 33.28 -5.35
C ALA A 71 -61.38 32.57 -4.49
N MET A 72 -61.30 32.71 -3.17
CA MET A 72 -62.27 32.13 -2.24
C MET A 72 -63.66 32.78 -2.36
N VAL A 73 -63.73 34.09 -2.63
CA VAL A 73 -65.00 34.78 -2.90
C VAL A 73 -65.64 34.26 -4.18
N LEU A 74 -64.88 34.07 -5.26
CA LEU A 74 -65.37 33.51 -6.52
C LEU A 74 -65.85 32.06 -6.35
N ILE A 75 -65.08 31.22 -5.64
CA ILE A 75 -65.49 29.84 -5.33
C ILE A 75 -66.79 29.82 -4.50
N ALA A 76 -66.94 30.73 -3.54
CA ALA A 76 -68.16 30.85 -2.74
C ALA A 76 -69.37 31.30 -3.59
N PHE A 77 -69.16 32.18 -4.57
CA PHE A 77 -70.19 32.59 -5.53
C PHE A 77 -70.67 31.41 -6.38
N PHE A 78 -69.75 30.69 -7.03
CA PHE A 78 -70.08 29.50 -7.83
C PHE A 78 -70.72 28.39 -6.99
N LYS A 79 -70.27 28.18 -5.74
CA LYS A 79 -70.89 27.26 -4.79
C LYS A 79 -72.32 27.66 -4.43
N LYS A 80 -72.60 28.95 -4.27
CA LYS A 80 -73.96 29.46 -4.02
C LYS A 80 -74.88 29.22 -5.23
N CYS A 81 -74.38 29.45 -6.45
CA CYS A 81 -75.10 29.17 -7.70
C CYS A 81 -75.40 27.66 -7.84
N LEU A 82 -74.41 26.80 -7.58
CA LEU A 82 -74.55 25.34 -7.55
C LEU A 82 -75.63 24.89 -6.54
N LEU A 83 -75.58 25.38 -5.30
CA LEU A 83 -76.57 25.06 -4.28
C LEU A 83 -77.99 25.50 -4.68
N GLY A 84 -78.11 26.63 -5.38
CA GLY A 84 -79.37 27.09 -5.96
C GLY A 84 -79.93 26.11 -6.99
N LEU A 85 -79.09 25.61 -7.90
CA LEU A 85 -79.49 24.62 -8.91
C LEU A 85 -79.80 23.25 -8.30
N LYS A 86 -79.01 22.78 -7.33
CA LYS A 86 -79.28 21.52 -6.60
C LYS A 86 -80.58 21.56 -5.81
N LYS A 87 -80.92 22.69 -5.19
CA LYS A 87 -82.22 22.86 -4.52
C LYS A 87 -83.39 22.76 -5.51
N LYS A 88 -83.23 23.34 -6.71
CA LYS A 88 -84.23 23.23 -7.79
C LYS A 88 -84.33 21.79 -8.32
N GLU A 89 -83.21 21.10 -8.49
CA GLU A 89 -83.17 19.68 -8.89
C GLU A 89 -83.84 18.79 -7.84
N PHE A 90 -83.53 18.98 -6.54
CA PHE A 90 -84.12 18.21 -5.45
C PHE A 90 -85.64 18.41 -5.34
N GLN A 91 -86.09 19.66 -5.38
CA GLN A 91 -87.52 19.97 -5.35
C GLN A 91 -88.23 19.33 -6.55
N MET A 92 -87.62 19.40 -7.74
CA MET A 92 -88.21 18.82 -8.93
C MET A 92 -88.22 17.30 -8.92
N ASN A 93 -87.18 16.63 -8.43
CA ASN A 93 -87.17 15.18 -8.26
C ASN A 93 -88.26 14.74 -7.26
N LYS A 94 -88.46 15.48 -6.17
CA LYS A 94 -89.54 15.22 -5.22
C LYS A 94 -90.92 15.35 -5.87
N ASP A 95 -91.12 16.40 -6.66
CA ASP A 95 -92.38 16.65 -7.35
C ASP A 95 -92.62 15.66 -8.51
N ALA A 96 -91.58 15.22 -9.21
CA ALA A 96 -91.64 14.23 -10.29
C ALA A 96 -91.96 12.80 -9.79
N VAL A 97 -91.43 12.42 -8.62
CA VAL A 97 -91.73 11.14 -7.96
C VAL A 97 -93.23 11.03 -7.62
N PHE A 98 -93.89 12.13 -7.23
CA PHE A 98 -95.35 12.16 -7.00
C PHE A 98 -96.15 11.75 -8.25
N PHE A 99 -95.63 12.03 -9.45
CA PHE A 99 -96.25 11.65 -10.73
C PHE A 99 -95.69 10.35 -11.34
N HIS A 100 -94.88 9.59 -10.59
CA HIS A 100 -94.18 8.39 -11.06
C HIS A 100 -93.26 8.63 -12.27
N ILE A 101 -92.67 9.83 -12.38
CA ILE A 101 -91.73 10.19 -13.44
C ILE A 101 -90.30 10.09 -12.88
N PHE A 102 -89.47 9.30 -13.55
CA PHE A 102 -88.04 9.20 -13.24
C PHE A 102 -87.25 10.19 -14.11
N LEU A 103 -86.59 11.14 -13.45
CA LEU A 103 -85.66 12.06 -14.09
C LEU A 103 -84.23 11.55 -13.85
N GLU A 104 -83.38 11.61 -14.89
CA GLU A 104 -81.98 11.26 -14.75
C GLU A 104 -81.26 12.27 -13.85
N PRO A 105 -80.40 11.83 -12.91
CA PRO A 105 -79.62 12.75 -12.09
C PRO A 105 -78.62 13.54 -12.96
N LEU A 106 -78.50 14.84 -12.74
CA LEU A 106 -77.57 15.67 -13.51
C LEU A 106 -76.13 15.42 -13.06
N GLU A 107 -75.40 14.56 -13.77
CA GLU A 107 -73.98 14.28 -13.51
C GLU A 107 -73.11 15.54 -13.60
N THR A 108 -73.51 16.51 -14.42
CA THR A 108 -72.80 17.79 -14.57
C THR A 108 -72.75 18.60 -13.28
N LEU A 109 -73.82 18.57 -12.45
CA LEU A 109 -73.82 19.25 -11.14
C LEU A 109 -72.92 18.55 -10.12
N LYS A 110 -72.73 17.23 -10.22
CA LYS A 110 -71.81 16.48 -9.37
C LYS A 110 -70.35 16.77 -9.75
N LEU A 111 -70.05 16.84 -11.05
CA LEU A 111 -68.72 17.19 -11.55
C LEU A 111 -68.32 18.62 -11.15
N VAL A 112 -69.21 19.60 -11.32
CA VAL A 112 -68.95 20.99 -10.90
C VAL A 112 -68.78 21.10 -9.38
N GLU A 113 -69.49 20.31 -8.58
CA GLU A 113 -69.26 20.26 -7.13
C GLU A 113 -67.87 19.72 -6.77
N GLN A 114 -67.46 18.62 -7.40
CA GLN A 114 -66.12 18.03 -7.20
C GLN A 114 -65.02 19.00 -7.65
N GLU A 115 -65.18 19.63 -8.82
CA GLU A 115 -64.25 20.65 -9.32
C GLU A 115 -64.13 21.85 -8.35
N LEU A 116 -65.25 22.34 -7.78
CA LEU A 116 -65.23 23.44 -6.82
C LEU A 116 -64.59 23.05 -5.47
N GLU A 117 -64.78 21.82 -4.98
CA GLU A 117 -64.12 21.37 -3.75
C GLU A 117 -62.62 21.15 -3.96
N HIS A 118 -62.21 20.54 -5.08
CA HIS A 118 -60.80 20.40 -5.44
C HIS A 118 -60.13 21.77 -5.64
N LEU A 119 -60.83 22.74 -6.25
CA LEU A 119 -60.36 24.11 -6.41
C LEU A 119 -60.23 24.83 -5.06
N LYS A 120 -61.15 24.60 -4.12
CA LYS A 120 -61.01 25.12 -2.76
C LYS A 120 -59.77 24.55 -2.06
N ILE A 121 -59.52 23.24 -2.20
CA ILE A 121 -58.35 22.58 -1.62
C ILE A 121 -57.06 23.12 -2.23
N SER A 122 -56.99 23.34 -3.55
CA SER A 122 -55.80 23.88 -4.20
C SER A 122 -55.46 25.29 -3.70
N TRP A 123 -56.44 26.18 -3.52
CA TRP A 123 -56.22 27.50 -2.93
C TRP A 123 -55.83 27.45 -1.43
N ILE A 124 -56.29 26.45 -0.67
CA ILE A 124 -55.78 26.20 0.68
C ILE A 124 -54.29 25.84 0.64
N TYR A 125 -53.84 25.02 -0.32
CA TYR A 125 -52.42 24.70 -0.50
C TYR A 125 -51.60 25.92 -0.93
N VAL A 126 -52.14 26.81 -1.77
CA VAL A 126 -51.50 28.10 -2.09
C VAL A 126 -51.28 28.93 -0.82
N LYS A 127 -52.30 29.07 0.03
CA LYS A 127 -52.19 29.80 1.30
C LYS A 127 -51.20 29.16 2.28
N GLN A 128 -51.13 27.83 2.32
CA GLN A 128 -50.14 27.12 3.13
C GLN A 128 -48.71 27.39 2.64
N HIS A 129 -48.50 27.34 1.31
CA HIS A 129 -47.21 27.68 0.70
C HIS A 129 -46.80 29.14 1.00
N ASP A 130 -47.72 30.08 0.81
CA ASP A 130 -47.43 31.50 1.02
C ASP A 130 -47.19 31.80 2.51
N GLY A 131 -47.93 31.14 3.41
CA GLY A 131 -47.69 31.21 4.85
C GLY A 131 -46.32 30.64 5.26
N TYR A 132 -45.90 29.51 4.68
CA TYR A 132 -44.54 28.99 4.88
C TYR A 132 -43.50 29.99 4.38
N THR A 133 -43.71 30.56 3.20
CA THR A 133 -42.77 31.52 2.62
C THR A 133 -42.62 32.76 3.51
N GLU A 134 -43.73 33.33 3.98
CA GLU A 134 -43.74 34.53 4.84
C GLU A 134 -43.10 34.28 6.21
N GLU A 135 -43.43 33.15 6.85
CA GLU A 135 -42.83 32.76 8.13
C GLU A 135 -41.32 32.56 8.00
N TRP A 136 -40.89 31.99 6.88
CA TRP A 136 -39.49 31.64 6.64
C TRP A 136 -38.67 32.82 6.13
N SER A 137 -39.27 33.79 5.44
CA SER A 137 -38.62 34.99 4.89
C SER A 137 -37.82 35.78 5.95
N ASN A 138 -38.28 35.79 7.20
CA ASN A 138 -37.65 36.55 8.30
C ASN A 138 -36.63 35.73 9.10
N LEU A 139 -36.44 34.44 8.80
CA LEU A 139 -35.51 33.59 9.54
C LEU A 139 -34.08 33.79 9.03
N PRO A 140 -33.10 34.01 9.93
CA PRO A 140 -31.68 33.96 9.58
C PRO A 140 -31.29 32.59 9.04
N ILE A 141 -30.50 32.57 7.97
CA ILE A 141 -30.10 31.34 7.27
C ILE A 141 -29.34 30.38 8.20
N VAL A 142 -28.57 30.89 9.16
CA VAL A 142 -27.85 30.07 10.16
C VAL A 142 -28.80 29.29 11.08
N LYS A 143 -29.98 29.82 11.40
CA LYS A 143 -30.97 29.17 12.28
C LYS A 143 -32.06 28.43 11.50
N PHE A 144 -31.91 28.35 10.18
CA PHE A 144 -32.90 27.74 9.31
C PHE A 144 -32.82 26.21 9.40
N ASP A 145 -33.73 25.60 10.16
CA ASP A 145 -33.87 24.14 10.20
C ASP A 145 -34.41 23.60 8.85
N VAL A 146 -33.50 23.25 7.94
CA VAL A 146 -33.81 22.68 6.62
C VAL A 146 -34.48 21.31 6.74
N PRO A 147 -33.99 20.33 7.53
CA PRO A 147 -34.63 19.01 7.65
C PRO A 147 -36.12 19.08 7.99
N SER A 148 -36.51 19.84 9.00
CA SER A 148 -37.92 19.90 9.42
C SER A 148 -38.82 20.64 8.42
N LYS A 149 -38.31 21.71 7.80
CA LYS A 149 -39.06 22.50 6.80
C LYS A 149 -39.20 21.77 5.48
N LYS A 150 -38.18 21.00 5.07
CA LYS A 150 -38.23 20.14 3.88
C LYS A 150 -39.33 19.08 3.99
N VAL A 151 -39.53 18.48 5.17
CA VAL A 151 -40.63 17.54 5.41
C VAL A 151 -42.00 18.21 5.19
N LEU A 152 -42.18 19.47 5.59
CA LEU A 152 -43.42 20.22 5.37
C LEU A 152 -43.65 20.51 3.88
N SER A 153 -42.61 20.91 3.14
CA SER A 153 -42.67 21.12 1.69
C SER A 153 -42.92 19.82 0.92
N ASP A 154 -42.26 18.72 1.28
CA ASP A 154 -42.43 17.41 0.65
C ASP A 154 -43.85 16.85 0.87
N ASN A 155 -44.40 17.03 2.08
CA ASN A 155 -45.80 16.69 2.37
C ASN A 155 -46.77 17.51 1.51
N LEU A 156 -46.52 18.83 1.36
CA LEU A 156 -47.32 19.69 0.49
C LEU A 156 -47.21 19.25 -0.98
N GLN A 157 -45.99 18.97 -1.48
CA GLN A 157 -45.76 18.49 -2.84
C GLN A 157 -46.48 17.15 -3.10
N LYS A 158 -46.45 16.22 -2.14
CA LYS A 158 -47.17 14.94 -2.21
C LYS A 158 -48.67 15.15 -2.28
N ASN A 159 -49.22 16.03 -1.45
CA ASN A 159 -50.65 16.35 -1.42
C ASN A 159 -51.10 17.01 -2.74
N ILE A 160 -50.28 17.90 -3.31
CA ILE A 160 -50.57 18.52 -4.61
C ILE A 160 -50.51 17.48 -5.75
N LYS A 161 -49.53 16.58 -5.75
CA LYS A 161 -49.44 15.48 -6.73
C LYS A 161 -50.63 14.53 -6.64
N GLN A 162 -51.10 14.23 -5.43
CA GLN A 162 -52.30 13.42 -5.22
C GLN A 162 -53.54 14.12 -5.78
N LEU A 163 -53.74 15.40 -5.47
CA LEU A 163 -54.85 16.19 -6.02
C LEU A 163 -54.80 16.28 -7.55
N LYS A 164 -53.61 16.45 -8.13
CA LYS A 164 -53.40 16.44 -9.59
C LYS A 164 -53.79 15.10 -10.23
N ASN A 165 -53.58 13.98 -9.53
CA ASN A 165 -54.00 12.66 -10.00
C ASN A 165 -55.53 12.45 -9.89
N GLU A 166 -56.16 13.02 -8.87
CA GLU A 166 -57.62 12.97 -8.67
C GLU A 166 -58.38 13.83 -9.70
N VAL A 167 -57.73 14.85 -10.27
CA VAL A 167 -58.29 15.83 -11.23
C VAL A 167 -57.91 15.51 -12.70
N GLN A 168 -57.37 14.31 -12.97
CA GLN A 168 -56.92 13.89 -14.32
C GLN A 168 -57.99 14.14 -15.41
N GLY A 169 -57.67 15.04 -16.34
CA GLY A 169 -58.54 15.40 -17.48
C GLY A 169 -58.83 16.89 -17.62
N THR A 170 -58.52 17.71 -16.61
CA THR A 170 -58.62 19.19 -16.68
C THR A 170 -57.24 19.82 -16.50
N HIS A 171 -56.81 20.68 -17.44
CA HIS A 171 -55.50 21.32 -17.36
C HIS A 171 -55.57 22.55 -16.44
N TRP A 172 -55.35 22.34 -15.15
CA TRP A 172 -55.27 23.42 -14.17
C TRP A 172 -53.85 23.96 -14.08
N VAL A 173 -53.60 25.08 -14.76
CA VAL A 173 -52.32 25.80 -14.73
C VAL A 173 -51.89 26.12 -13.28
N LEU A 174 -52.85 26.43 -12.40
CA LEU A 174 -52.63 26.65 -10.96
C LEU A 174 -51.83 25.54 -10.25
N LEU A 175 -52.14 24.25 -10.52
CA LEU A 175 -51.46 23.14 -9.85
C LEU A 175 -50.03 22.96 -10.36
N ASP A 176 -49.80 23.23 -11.65
CA ASP A 176 -48.46 23.19 -12.25
C ASP A 176 -47.59 24.36 -11.75
N GLU A 177 -48.16 25.57 -11.67
CA GLU A 177 -47.49 26.73 -11.10
C GLU A 177 -47.17 26.54 -9.61
N LEU A 178 -48.08 25.95 -8.82
CA LEU A 178 -47.86 25.67 -7.41
C LEU A 178 -46.79 24.58 -7.20
N LEU A 179 -46.77 23.54 -8.03
CA LEU A 179 -45.71 22.53 -8.01
C LEU A 179 -44.35 23.18 -8.31
N SER A 180 -44.27 24.03 -9.33
CA SER A 180 -43.04 24.76 -9.66
C SER A 180 -42.57 25.66 -8.51
N LYS A 181 -43.48 26.36 -7.82
CA LYS A 181 -43.12 27.14 -6.62
C LYS A 181 -42.54 26.28 -5.49
N VAL A 182 -43.13 25.10 -5.23
CA VAL A 182 -42.63 24.16 -4.22
C VAL A 182 -41.29 23.55 -4.65
N ASP A 183 -41.10 23.27 -5.95
CA ASP A 183 -39.85 22.75 -6.48
C ASP A 183 -38.72 23.79 -6.35
N ASN A 184 -39.01 25.07 -6.59
CA ASN A 184 -38.04 26.15 -6.36
C ASN A 184 -37.59 26.18 -4.88
N LEU A 185 -38.51 26.02 -3.90
CA LEU A 185 -38.15 25.93 -2.48
C LEU A 185 -37.14 24.82 -2.18
N ASN A 186 -37.23 23.69 -2.90
CA ASN A 186 -36.26 22.60 -2.74
C ASN A 186 -34.84 23.00 -3.20
N GLU A 187 -34.73 23.79 -4.27
CA GLU A 187 -33.44 24.32 -4.71
C GLU A 187 -32.83 25.27 -3.67
N TYR A 188 -33.66 26.12 -3.04
CA TYR A 188 -33.20 26.97 -1.93
C TYR A 188 -32.72 26.16 -0.72
N TYR A 189 -33.36 25.01 -0.41
CA TYR A 189 -32.90 24.16 0.69
C TYR A 189 -31.49 23.61 0.46
N GLU A 190 -31.17 23.19 -0.76
CA GLU A 190 -29.82 22.73 -1.09
C GLU A 190 -28.80 23.87 -0.94
N VAL A 191 -29.16 25.07 -1.35
CA VAL A 191 -28.33 26.27 -1.18
C VAL A 191 -28.10 26.57 0.30
N ILE A 192 -29.15 26.57 1.12
CA ILE A 192 -29.06 26.84 2.57
C ILE A 192 -28.18 25.81 3.25
N LEU A 193 -28.32 24.52 2.94
CA LEU A 193 -27.44 23.48 3.49
C LEU A 193 -25.97 23.70 3.12
N ASN A 194 -25.70 24.10 1.89
CA ASN A 194 -24.35 24.45 1.44
C ASN A 194 -23.80 25.67 2.18
N PHE A 195 -24.63 26.68 2.48
CA PHE A 195 -24.23 27.84 3.31
C PHE A 195 -24.07 27.50 4.80
N GLN A 196 -24.77 26.48 5.30
CA GLN A 196 -24.65 26.01 6.68
C GLN A 196 -23.47 25.04 6.90
N GLU A 197 -22.75 24.68 5.83
CA GLU A 197 -21.62 23.76 5.90
C GLU A 197 -20.53 24.32 6.82
N SER A 198 -20.15 23.54 7.85
CA SER A 198 -19.17 23.95 8.86
C SER A 198 -17.73 24.03 8.33
N THR A 199 -17.47 23.47 7.15
CA THR A 199 -16.16 23.48 6.48
C THR A 199 -15.84 24.79 5.75
N LEU A 200 -16.81 25.72 5.66
CA LEU A 200 -16.59 27.02 5.05
C LEU A 200 -15.71 27.92 5.92
N GLN A 201 -14.58 28.35 5.35
CA GLN A 201 -13.60 29.25 5.95
C GLN A 201 -13.62 30.61 5.24
N LYS A 202 -12.98 31.63 5.81
CA LYS A 202 -12.97 33.02 5.29
C LYS A 202 -12.77 33.13 3.77
N ARG A 203 -11.82 32.38 3.20
CA ARG A 203 -11.57 32.35 1.74
C ARG A 203 -12.77 31.87 0.90
N HIS A 204 -13.58 30.96 1.44
CA HIS A 204 -14.79 30.46 0.80
C HIS A 204 -15.91 31.50 0.91
N TRP A 205 -16.02 32.16 2.07
CA TRP A 205 -16.94 33.28 2.27
C TRP A 205 -16.64 34.45 1.32
N ASP A 206 -15.37 34.76 1.08
CA ASP A 206 -14.95 35.80 0.13
C ASP A 206 -15.25 35.42 -1.33
N LYS A 207 -15.09 34.14 -1.70
CA LYS A 207 -15.50 33.64 -3.01
C LYS A 207 -17.02 33.75 -3.19
N LEU A 208 -17.80 33.33 -2.19
CA LEU A 208 -19.26 33.45 -2.21
C LEU A 208 -19.70 34.92 -2.31
N ARG A 209 -19.09 35.82 -1.53
CA ARG A 209 -19.33 37.26 -1.60
C ARG A 209 -19.13 37.81 -3.02
N ASN A 210 -18.04 37.43 -3.68
CA ASN A 210 -17.74 37.89 -5.04
C ASN A 210 -18.73 37.31 -6.06
N LEU A 211 -19.17 36.06 -5.90
CA LEU A 211 -20.18 35.43 -6.77
C LEU A 211 -21.56 36.08 -6.61
N LEU A 212 -21.88 36.55 -5.41
CA LEU A 212 -23.15 37.23 -5.10
C LEU A 212 -23.13 38.73 -5.40
N ASN A 213 -22.04 39.28 -5.94
CA ASN A 213 -21.84 40.71 -6.16
C ASN A 213 -22.05 41.59 -4.91
N LEU A 214 -21.85 41.02 -3.71
CA LEU A 214 -22.02 41.72 -2.42
C LEU A 214 -20.75 42.50 -2.04
N VAL A 215 -20.27 43.35 -2.94
CA VAL A 215 -19.00 44.08 -2.83
C VAL A 215 -19.00 45.14 -1.72
N ALA A 216 -20.18 45.48 -1.17
CA ALA A 216 -20.34 46.44 -0.08
C ALA A 216 -20.11 45.85 1.33
N VAL A 217 -20.01 44.53 1.47
CA VAL A 217 -19.86 43.85 2.78
C VAL A 217 -18.39 43.74 3.14
N GLU A 218 -17.88 44.50 4.12
CA GLU A 218 -16.44 44.46 4.46
C GLU A 218 -15.99 43.14 5.11
N ASP A 219 -16.86 42.47 5.86
CA ASP A 219 -16.57 41.17 6.49
C ASP A 219 -17.59 40.10 6.07
N SER A 220 -17.19 39.26 5.11
CA SER A 220 -18.02 38.24 4.49
C SER A 220 -18.52 37.20 5.51
N GLU A 221 -17.63 36.72 6.37
CA GLU A 221 -17.94 35.68 7.35
C GLU A 221 -18.95 36.18 8.41
N HIS A 222 -18.77 37.41 8.89
CA HIS A 222 -19.70 38.00 9.86
C HIS A 222 -21.07 38.26 9.24
N PHE A 223 -21.14 38.73 7.99
CA PHE A 223 -22.40 39.00 7.30
C PHE A 223 -23.21 37.73 7.05
N PHE A 224 -22.61 36.67 6.49
CA PHE A 224 -23.33 35.42 6.25
C PHE A 224 -23.74 34.69 7.54
N LYS A 225 -23.04 34.94 8.65
CA LYS A 225 -23.38 34.43 9.98
C LYS A 225 -24.31 35.35 10.79
N SER A 226 -24.58 36.56 10.31
CA SER A 226 -25.39 37.56 11.01
C SER A 226 -26.89 37.27 10.94
N ALA A 227 -27.66 37.98 11.77
CA ALA A 227 -29.13 37.98 11.68
C ALA A 227 -29.66 38.70 10.43
N ASP A 228 -28.80 39.44 9.72
CA ASP A 228 -29.17 40.27 8.58
C ASP A 228 -29.27 39.47 7.27
N PHE A 229 -28.64 38.28 7.21
CA PHE A 229 -28.75 37.36 6.07
C PHE A 229 -29.94 36.39 6.26
N THR A 230 -31.11 36.85 5.84
CA THR A 230 -32.39 36.12 5.95
C THR A 230 -32.77 35.40 4.65
N PHE A 231 -33.72 34.47 4.73
CA PHE A 231 -34.27 33.77 3.56
C PHE A 231 -34.81 34.74 2.50
N SER A 232 -35.41 35.86 2.91
CA SER A 232 -35.86 36.92 1.99
C SER A 232 -34.71 37.54 1.19
N CYS A 233 -33.54 37.73 1.81
CA CYS A 233 -32.34 38.19 1.11
C CYS A 233 -31.90 37.17 0.05
N LEU A 234 -31.95 35.87 0.36
CA LEU A 234 -31.64 34.81 -0.60
C LEU A 234 -32.67 34.73 -1.74
N GLN A 235 -33.96 34.95 -1.48
CA GLN A 235 -35.01 35.01 -2.50
C GLN A 235 -34.88 36.22 -3.44
N SER A 236 -34.30 37.33 -2.95
CA SER A 236 -34.05 38.52 -3.76
C SER A 236 -32.88 38.35 -4.74
N LEU A 237 -32.07 37.31 -4.54
CA LEU A 237 -30.96 36.93 -5.41
C LEU A 237 -31.45 35.83 -6.36
N GLU A 238 -31.37 36.03 -7.68
CA GLU A 238 -31.89 35.06 -8.66
C GLU A 238 -31.22 33.66 -8.49
N VAL A 239 -31.99 32.68 -8.01
CA VAL A 239 -31.46 31.42 -7.46
C VAL A 239 -31.08 30.35 -8.48
N GLU A 240 -31.60 30.41 -9.71
CA GLU A 240 -31.35 29.38 -10.73
C GLU A 240 -29.85 29.21 -11.09
N ASN A 241 -29.05 30.27 -10.99
CA ASN A 241 -27.59 30.20 -11.23
C ASN A 241 -26.77 30.07 -9.93
N LEU A 242 -27.38 30.41 -8.80
CA LEU A 242 -26.74 30.45 -7.48
C LEU A 242 -26.58 29.04 -6.89
N VAL A 243 -27.54 28.14 -7.13
CA VAL A 243 -27.49 26.73 -6.66
C VAL A 243 -26.21 26.04 -7.13
N LYS A 244 -25.91 26.12 -8.43
CA LYS A 244 -24.74 25.46 -9.02
C LYS A 244 -23.44 26.07 -8.51
N GLN A 245 -23.36 27.39 -8.43
CA GLN A 245 -22.14 28.10 -8.03
C GLN A 245 -21.83 27.90 -6.54
N VAL A 246 -22.83 28.01 -5.66
CA VAL A 246 -22.69 27.78 -4.22
C VAL A 246 -22.34 26.31 -3.95
N SER A 247 -22.95 25.36 -4.66
CA SER A 247 -22.64 23.93 -4.56
C SER A 247 -21.18 23.63 -4.94
N VAL A 248 -20.63 24.29 -5.97
CA VAL A 248 -19.21 24.16 -6.34
C VAL A 248 -18.30 24.65 -5.21
N VAL A 249 -18.60 25.79 -4.59
CA VAL A 249 -17.78 26.34 -3.49
C VAL A 249 -17.90 25.49 -2.23
N ALA A 250 -19.09 25.00 -1.87
CA ALA A 250 -19.28 24.10 -0.73
C ALA A 250 -18.56 22.76 -0.95
N THR A 251 -18.61 22.22 -2.17
CA THR A 251 -17.85 21.02 -2.54
C THR A 251 -16.34 21.25 -2.45
N GLN A 252 -15.87 22.41 -2.91
CA GLN A 252 -14.46 22.81 -2.75
C GLN A 252 -14.07 22.87 -1.28
N ALA A 253 -14.88 23.51 -0.43
CA ALA A 253 -14.61 23.63 1.00
C ALA A 253 -14.54 22.27 1.70
N ARG A 254 -15.47 21.36 1.38
CA ARG A 254 -15.47 20.00 1.92
C ARG A 254 -14.20 19.22 1.54
N LYS A 255 -13.79 19.30 0.27
CA LYS A 255 -12.57 18.64 -0.21
C LYS A 255 -11.29 19.26 0.32
N GLU A 256 -11.26 20.58 0.49
CA GLU A 256 -10.15 21.27 1.15
C GLU A 256 -10.04 20.89 2.63
N TYR A 257 -11.17 20.74 3.34
CA TYR A 257 -11.18 20.29 4.73
C TYR A 257 -10.69 18.84 4.89
N GLU A 258 -11.05 17.94 3.97
CA GLU A 258 -10.49 16.58 3.93
C GLU A 258 -8.96 16.60 3.80
N ILE A 259 -8.42 17.48 2.94
CA ILE A 259 -6.96 17.66 2.76
C ILE A 259 -6.32 18.23 4.02
N GLU A 260 -6.91 19.28 4.60
CA GLU A 260 -6.42 19.92 5.82
C GLU A 260 -6.32 18.93 6.98
N LYS A 261 -7.40 18.16 7.22
CA LYS A 261 -7.41 17.12 8.25
C LYS A 261 -6.38 16.04 8.00
N SER A 262 -6.20 15.61 6.75
CA SER A 262 -5.21 14.58 6.43
C SER A 262 -3.76 15.09 6.60
N ILE A 263 -3.50 16.38 6.32
CA ILE A 263 -2.23 17.03 6.63
C ILE A 263 -2.00 17.06 8.15
N GLU A 264 -3.00 17.46 8.93
CA GLU A 264 -2.91 17.47 10.39
C GLU A 264 -2.66 16.06 10.95
N GLU A 265 -3.30 15.03 10.40
CA GLU A 265 -3.06 13.64 10.77
C GLU A 265 -1.60 13.23 10.53
N VAL A 266 -1.02 13.58 9.38
CA VAL A 266 0.40 13.34 9.08
C VAL A 266 1.28 14.09 10.09
N GLU A 267 1.07 15.39 10.28
CA GLU A 267 1.85 16.20 11.23
C GLU A 267 1.79 15.64 12.66
N ASN A 268 0.61 15.20 13.11
CA ASN A 268 0.41 14.61 14.44
C ASN A 268 1.14 13.28 14.61
N ILE A 269 1.13 12.41 13.60
CA ILE A 269 1.86 11.14 13.65
C ILE A 269 3.35 11.42 13.79
N TRP A 270 3.90 12.33 12.98
CA TRP A 270 5.34 12.64 12.97
C TRP A 270 5.87 13.33 14.24
N MET A 271 4.97 13.90 15.07
CA MET A 271 5.33 14.32 16.43
C MET A 271 5.61 13.15 17.40
N SER A 272 5.23 11.92 17.03
CA SER A 272 5.34 10.72 17.86
C SER A 272 6.23 9.61 17.28
N VAL A 273 6.79 9.81 16.08
CA VAL A 273 7.70 8.84 15.44
C VAL A 273 9.12 9.02 15.97
N TRP A 274 9.68 7.97 16.57
CA TRP A 274 11.02 7.97 17.15
C TRP A 274 11.95 7.00 16.41
N PHE A 275 13.23 7.37 16.27
CA PHE A 275 14.28 6.43 15.93
C PHE A 275 14.61 5.54 17.14
N ASP A 276 14.52 4.23 16.97
CA ASP A 276 14.90 3.26 18.01
C ASP A 276 16.41 2.99 17.95
N MET A 277 17.15 3.71 18.79
CA MET A 277 18.61 3.59 18.91
C MET A 277 18.97 2.64 20.06
N LYS A 278 19.49 1.47 19.74
CA LYS A 278 19.92 0.44 20.71
C LYS A 278 21.41 0.49 21.00
N ASP A 279 21.77 0.03 22.19
CA ASP A 279 23.14 0.02 22.68
C ASP A 279 23.99 -1.03 21.94
N PHE A 280 25.11 -0.60 21.34
CA PHE A 280 26.12 -1.48 20.75
C PHE A 280 27.53 -1.06 21.19
N LYS A 281 28.13 -1.83 22.10
CA LYS A 281 29.45 -1.53 22.70
C LYS A 281 29.50 -0.09 23.29
N THR A 282 30.13 0.85 22.59
CA THR A 282 30.38 2.24 23.01
C THR A 282 29.57 3.28 22.22
N PHE A 283 28.75 2.85 21.26
CA PHE A 283 27.92 3.69 20.40
C PHE A 283 26.52 3.08 20.22
N TYR A 284 25.64 3.74 19.47
CA TYR A 284 24.26 3.30 19.28
C TYR A 284 23.98 2.87 17.84
N LYS A 285 23.11 1.86 17.68
CA LYS A 285 22.68 1.29 16.41
C LYS A 285 21.20 1.59 16.17
N LEU A 286 20.85 1.92 14.94
CA LEU A 286 19.46 2.10 14.52
C LEU A 286 18.85 0.71 14.27
N GLU A 287 17.73 0.40 14.91
CA GLU A 287 16.94 -0.80 14.64
C GLU A 287 15.46 -0.44 14.44
N GLY A 288 14.69 -1.30 13.74
CA GLY A 288 13.24 -1.10 13.58
C GLY A 288 12.83 -0.01 12.58
N SER A 289 13.77 0.48 11.77
CA SER A 289 13.57 1.42 10.66
C SER A 289 12.51 0.98 9.65
N GLU A 290 12.33 -0.32 9.42
CA GLU A 290 11.31 -0.89 8.50
C GLU A 290 9.89 -0.35 8.79
N SER A 291 9.55 -0.20 10.07
CA SER A 291 8.25 0.32 10.49
C SER A 291 8.06 1.80 10.10
N ILE A 292 9.13 2.59 10.21
CA ILE A 292 9.15 4.01 9.86
C ILE A 292 9.08 4.17 8.33
N VAL A 293 9.84 3.36 7.59
CA VAL A 293 9.81 3.35 6.12
C VAL A 293 8.40 3.03 5.61
N SER A 294 7.72 2.03 6.19
CA SER A 294 6.34 1.70 5.81
C SER A 294 5.35 2.85 6.07
N ILE A 295 5.53 3.59 7.18
CA ILE A 295 4.73 4.79 7.47
C ILE A 295 5.01 5.89 6.43
N ILE A 296 6.28 6.11 6.08
CA ILE A 296 6.68 7.09 5.05
C ILE A 296 6.04 6.74 3.70
N GLU A 297 6.13 5.49 3.25
CA GLU A 297 5.57 5.06 1.96
C GLU A 297 4.04 5.29 1.90
N SER A 298 3.33 4.96 2.98
CA SER A 298 1.88 5.21 3.08
C SER A 298 1.55 6.71 3.02
N HIS A 299 2.26 7.53 3.79
CA HIS A 299 2.05 8.97 3.80
C HIS A 299 2.46 9.65 2.48
N GLN A 300 3.54 9.21 1.83
CA GLN A 300 3.92 9.67 0.50
C GLN A 300 2.85 9.35 -0.54
N MET A 301 2.27 8.15 -0.51
CA MET A 301 1.15 7.79 -1.40
C MET A 301 -0.06 8.70 -1.16
N ASN A 302 -0.40 8.97 0.10
CA ASN A 302 -1.50 9.89 0.44
C ASN A 302 -1.23 11.32 -0.03
N LEU A 303 -0.03 11.85 0.21
CA LEU A 303 0.37 13.20 -0.23
C LEU A 303 0.36 13.32 -1.76
N ARG A 304 0.83 12.30 -2.49
CA ARG A 304 0.75 12.25 -3.97
C ARG A 304 -0.70 12.26 -4.46
N ALA A 305 -1.59 11.54 -3.79
CA ALA A 305 -3.03 11.56 -4.11
C ALA A 305 -3.65 12.94 -3.86
N MET A 306 -3.28 13.62 -2.76
CA MET A 306 -3.71 15.00 -2.49
C MET A 306 -3.20 15.97 -3.55
N LYS A 307 -1.94 15.85 -3.97
CA LYS A 307 -1.33 16.71 -5.00
C LYS A 307 -1.97 16.54 -6.38
N ALA A 308 -2.46 15.34 -6.70
CA ALA A 308 -3.25 15.09 -7.91
C ALA A 308 -4.67 15.68 -7.84
N SER A 309 -5.15 16.06 -6.66
CA SER A 309 -6.47 16.67 -6.48
C SER A 309 -6.48 18.12 -6.98
N LYS A 310 -7.49 18.47 -7.77
CA LYS A 310 -7.72 19.86 -8.22
C LYS A 310 -8.00 20.86 -7.09
N TYR A 311 -8.24 20.38 -5.86
CA TYR A 311 -8.55 21.21 -4.70
C TYR A 311 -7.32 21.52 -3.82
N VAL A 312 -6.12 21.06 -4.21
CA VAL A 312 -4.89 21.24 -3.42
C VAL A 312 -4.34 22.67 -3.43
N GLY A 313 -4.84 23.55 -4.31
CA GLY A 313 -4.19 24.84 -4.63
C GLY A 313 -3.76 25.68 -3.42
N TYR A 314 -4.58 25.78 -2.37
CA TYR A 314 -4.23 26.53 -1.16
C TYR A 314 -3.15 25.83 -0.30
N PHE A 315 -3.18 24.49 -0.27
CA PHE A 315 -2.27 23.66 0.54
C PHE A 315 -1.05 23.17 -0.24
N ALA A 316 -0.91 23.49 -1.54
CA ALA A 316 0.12 22.95 -2.43
C ALA A 316 1.52 23.09 -1.84
N ASN A 317 1.89 24.30 -1.36
CA ASN A 317 3.20 24.53 -0.74
C ASN A 317 3.40 23.70 0.53
N LYS A 318 2.35 23.51 1.34
CA LYS A 318 2.42 22.74 2.59
C LYS A 318 2.58 21.24 2.28
N VAL A 319 1.80 20.72 1.33
CA VAL A 319 1.90 19.33 0.84
C VAL A 319 3.28 19.07 0.23
N ASP A 320 3.80 19.99 -0.59
CA ASP A 320 5.14 19.87 -1.19
C ASP A 320 6.24 19.90 -0.12
N SER A 321 6.14 20.78 0.86
CA SER A 321 7.10 20.81 1.97
C SER A 321 7.09 19.51 2.77
N LEU A 322 5.91 18.95 3.06
CA LEU A 322 5.78 17.69 3.77
C LEU A 322 6.33 16.52 2.94
N GLU A 323 6.03 16.46 1.65
CA GLU A 323 6.56 15.43 0.74
C GLU A 323 8.10 15.45 0.70
N ASN A 324 8.70 16.63 0.58
CA ASN A 324 10.15 16.79 0.59
C ASN A 324 10.76 16.43 1.94
N SER A 325 10.12 16.84 3.04
CA SER A 325 10.54 16.50 4.40
C SER A 325 10.52 15.00 4.68
N LEU A 326 9.48 14.29 4.23
CA LEU A 326 9.41 12.83 4.38
C LEU A 326 10.45 12.11 3.52
N SER A 327 10.73 12.64 2.33
CA SER A 327 11.78 12.11 1.45
C SER A 327 13.16 12.27 2.08
N LEU A 328 13.44 13.43 2.69
CA LEU A 328 14.69 13.65 3.44
C LEU A 328 14.86 12.66 4.61
N ILE A 329 13.78 12.37 5.34
CA ILE A 329 13.84 11.37 6.42
C ILE A 329 14.16 9.99 5.87
N LEU A 330 13.59 9.60 4.73
CA LEU A 330 13.89 8.34 4.06
C LEU A 330 15.36 8.27 3.64
N ASP A 331 15.87 9.33 2.98
CA ASP A 331 17.27 9.40 2.56
C ASP A 331 18.23 9.28 3.76
N VAL A 332 17.90 9.93 4.89
CA VAL A 332 18.67 9.82 6.13
C VAL A 332 18.70 8.39 6.67
N ILE A 333 17.56 7.69 6.68
CA ILE A 333 17.48 6.29 7.13
C ILE A 333 18.36 5.41 6.23
N GLU A 334 18.26 5.54 4.91
CA GLU A 334 19.06 4.77 3.96
C GLU A 334 20.57 5.02 4.13
N GLN A 335 20.97 6.27 4.33
CA GLN A 335 22.38 6.61 4.59
C GLN A 335 22.88 6.00 5.90
N VAL A 336 22.09 6.06 6.96
CA VAL A 336 22.46 5.49 8.26
C VAL A 336 22.57 3.96 8.20
N GLU A 337 21.64 3.27 7.55
CA GLU A 337 21.68 1.81 7.40
C GLU A 337 22.85 1.35 6.53
N SER A 338 23.05 2.04 5.40
CA SER A 338 24.18 1.79 4.49
C SER A 338 25.51 1.97 5.24
N PHE A 339 25.64 3.07 5.98
CA PHE A 339 26.81 3.32 6.81
C PHE A 339 27.00 2.25 7.88
N GLN A 340 25.95 1.93 8.65
CA GLN A 340 26.03 0.93 9.72
C GLN A 340 26.52 -0.42 9.23
N SER A 341 26.00 -0.89 8.08
CA SER A 341 26.43 -2.16 7.48
C SER A 341 27.95 -2.20 7.23
N LYS A 342 28.49 -1.16 6.57
CA LYS A 342 29.93 -1.03 6.29
C LYS A 342 30.73 -0.83 7.57
N PHE A 343 30.26 0.04 8.45
CA PHE A 343 30.91 0.41 9.68
C PHE A 343 31.10 -0.80 10.61
N PHE A 344 30.08 -1.64 10.82
CA PHE A 344 30.23 -2.82 11.68
C PHE A 344 31.20 -3.86 11.10
N LEU A 345 31.25 -4.00 9.77
CA LEU A 345 32.24 -4.84 9.12
C LEU A 345 33.65 -4.31 9.36
N LEU A 346 33.88 -3.02 9.10
CA LEU A 346 35.17 -2.37 9.29
C LEU A 346 35.60 -2.36 10.76
N GLU A 347 34.69 -2.13 11.70
CA GLU A 347 34.94 -2.16 13.15
C GLU A 347 35.42 -3.54 13.62
N ASN A 348 34.87 -4.62 13.06
CA ASN A 348 35.33 -5.97 13.38
C ASN A 348 36.74 -6.25 12.82
N ILE A 349 37.11 -5.63 11.70
CA ILE A 349 38.39 -5.82 11.02
C ILE A 349 39.48 -4.95 11.66
N PHE A 350 39.25 -3.63 11.71
CA PHE A 350 40.17 -2.68 12.32
C PHE A 350 40.20 -2.76 13.85
N GLY A 351 39.34 -3.55 14.50
CA GLY A 351 39.50 -3.89 15.91
C GLY A 351 40.79 -4.67 16.21
N GLU A 352 41.38 -5.33 15.21
CA GLU A 352 42.64 -6.07 15.34
C GLU A 352 43.86 -5.14 15.17
N GLN A 353 44.71 -5.02 16.19
CA GLN A 353 45.86 -4.11 16.21
C GLN A 353 46.87 -4.37 15.08
N THR A 354 46.97 -5.62 14.65
CA THR A 354 47.87 -6.06 13.58
C THR A 354 47.47 -5.47 12.23
N ILE A 355 46.17 -5.47 11.91
CA ILE A 355 45.63 -4.89 10.68
C ILE A 355 45.79 -3.36 10.70
N GLN A 356 45.57 -2.72 11.85
CA GLN A 356 45.84 -1.28 12.02
C GLN A 356 47.30 -0.93 11.72
N ALA A 357 48.25 -1.77 12.16
CA ALA A 357 49.68 -1.56 11.89
C ALA A 357 50.04 -1.74 10.40
N GLN A 358 49.32 -2.58 9.66
CA GLN A 358 49.52 -2.78 8.21
C GLN A 358 48.89 -1.67 7.36
N LEU A 359 47.78 -1.10 7.82
CA LEU A 359 47.00 -0.06 7.13
C LEU A 359 46.82 1.19 8.03
N PRO A 360 47.91 1.90 8.38
CA PRO A 360 47.87 2.95 9.39
C PRO A 360 47.09 4.19 8.93
N LYS A 361 47.09 4.49 7.63
CA LYS A 361 46.36 5.64 7.09
C LYS A 361 44.85 5.40 7.13
N GLU A 362 44.44 4.21 6.69
CA GLU A 362 43.06 3.76 6.67
C GLU A 362 42.52 3.58 8.08
N ALA A 363 43.34 3.06 9.01
CA ALA A 363 42.99 2.97 10.42
C ALA A 363 42.75 4.35 11.05
N THR A 364 43.58 5.35 10.71
CA THR A 364 43.39 6.74 11.19
C THR A 364 42.11 7.36 10.62
N GLU A 365 41.82 7.15 9.32
CA GLU A 365 40.58 7.66 8.72
C GLU A 365 39.34 6.97 9.30
N PHE A 366 39.41 5.65 9.52
CA PHE A 366 38.34 4.91 10.17
C PHE A 366 38.11 5.37 11.62
N GLU A 367 39.17 5.66 12.39
CA GLU A 367 39.05 6.21 13.75
C GLU A 367 38.35 7.57 13.76
N ASN A 368 38.66 8.45 12.79
CA ASN A 368 37.96 9.72 12.62
C ASN A 368 36.47 9.51 12.33
N VAL A 369 36.13 8.57 11.45
CA VAL A 369 34.75 8.18 11.13
C VAL A 369 34.04 7.61 12.37
N THR A 370 34.70 6.77 13.16
CA THR A 370 34.18 6.21 14.41
C THR A 370 33.90 7.30 15.45
N PHE A 371 34.77 8.30 15.57
CA PHE A 371 34.55 9.44 16.46
C PHE A 371 33.31 10.25 16.04
N LEU A 372 33.19 10.58 14.76
CA LEU A 372 32.02 11.29 14.22
C LEU A 372 30.73 10.49 14.40
N TRP A 373 30.75 9.18 14.12
CA TRP A 373 29.60 8.30 14.32
C TRP A 373 29.17 8.24 15.78
N LYS A 374 30.12 8.23 16.72
CA LYS A 374 29.80 8.24 18.14
C LYS A 374 29.00 9.49 18.53
N ASP A 375 29.44 10.66 18.10
CA ASP A 375 28.74 11.92 18.36
C ASP A 375 27.34 11.95 17.71
N ILE A 376 27.22 11.48 16.47
CA ILE A 376 25.94 11.36 15.76
C ILE A 376 25.00 10.40 16.47
N SER A 377 25.48 9.21 16.84
CA SER A 377 24.66 8.17 17.46
C SER A 377 24.12 8.61 18.83
N VAL A 378 24.92 9.35 19.62
CA VAL A 378 24.48 9.95 20.88
C VAL A 378 23.40 10.99 20.64
N MET A 379 23.62 11.89 19.68
CA MET A 379 22.65 12.93 19.31
C MET A 379 21.31 12.32 18.86
N MET A 380 21.36 11.28 18.03
CA MET A 380 20.14 10.56 17.58
C MET A 380 19.40 9.91 18.76
N LYS A 381 20.11 9.41 19.78
CA LYS A 381 19.50 8.81 20.97
C LYS A 381 18.90 9.84 21.93
N GLU A 382 19.45 11.05 22.00
CA GLU A 382 18.97 12.12 22.88
C GLU A 382 17.71 12.79 22.34
N GLU A 383 17.71 13.20 21.07
CA GLU A 383 16.58 13.91 20.44
C GLU A 383 15.41 12.95 20.15
N LYS A 384 15.70 11.69 19.76
CA LYS A 384 14.79 10.58 19.42
C LYS A 384 13.82 10.83 18.26
N LEU A 385 13.27 12.02 18.11
CA LEU A 385 12.28 12.37 17.10
C LEU A 385 12.89 12.33 15.71
N ALA A 386 12.39 11.43 14.86
CA ALA A 386 12.91 11.23 13.51
C ALA A 386 12.83 12.52 12.68
N TRP A 387 11.74 13.28 12.84
CA TRP A 387 11.56 14.56 12.17
C TRP A 387 12.65 15.58 12.53
N ASN A 388 12.91 15.80 13.81
CA ASN A 388 13.86 16.83 14.28
C ASN A 388 15.30 16.49 13.90
N ILE A 389 15.66 15.21 14.00
CA ILE A 389 17.00 14.73 13.66
C ILE A 389 17.27 14.95 12.17
N SER A 390 16.39 14.47 11.30
CA SER A 390 16.60 14.53 9.85
C SER A 390 16.60 15.96 9.30
N HIS A 391 15.87 16.89 9.94
CA HIS A 391 15.79 18.29 9.52
C HIS A 391 16.85 19.18 10.16
N LYS A 392 17.79 18.62 10.93
CA LYS A 392 18.89 19.39 11.50
C LYS A 392 19.80 19.90 10.36
N PRO A 393 20.12 21.20 10.30
CA PRO A 393 20.91 21.76 9.21
C PRO A 393 22.28 21.07 9.08
N GLY A 394 22.64 20.64 7.87
CA GLY A 394 23.93 19.99 7.59
C GLY A 394 23.99 18.51 7.99
N PHE A 395 22.95 17.93 8.58
CA PHE A 395 23.02 16.57 9.11
C PHE A 395 23.13 15.52 8.01
N PHE A 396 22.34 15.66 6.95
CA PHE A 396 22.38 14.75 5.81
C PHE A 396 23.74 14.80 5.10
N GLU A 397 24.29 16.00 4.90
CA GLU A 397 25.60 16.20 4.28
C GLU A 397 26.72 15.56 5.10
N VAL A 398 26.69 15.70 6.43
CA VAL A 398 27.65 15.04 7.33
C VAL A 398 27.54 13.52 7.24
N LEU A 399 26.32 12.96 7.22
CA LEU A 399 26.11 11.52 7.04
C LEU A 399 26.63 11.03 5.69
N TYR A 400 26.36 11.78 4.62
CA TYR A 400 26.79 11.46 3.26
C TYR A 400 28.33 11.44 3.16
N ASP A 401 28.99 12.49 3.66
CA ASP A 401 30.46 12.59 3.67
C ASP A 401 31.09 11.48 4.51
N MET A 402 30.52 11.20 5.69
CA MET A 402 30.98 10.11 6.56
C MET A 402 30.83 8.74 5.90
N ASN A 403 29.72 8.51 5.18
CA ASN A 403 29.50 7.28 4.43
C ASN A 403 30.49 7.14 3.27
N GLY A 404 30.76 8.23 2.54
CA GLY A 404 31.78 8.26 1.49
C GLY A 404 33.17 7.90 2.00
N LYS A 405 33.56 8.42 3.16
CA LYS A 405 34.84 8.07 3.82
C LYS A 405 34.92 6.59 4.22
N ALA A 406 33.83 6.04 4.76
CA ALA A 406 33.77 4.62 5.08
C ALA A 406 33.91 3.74 3.82
N GLU A 407 33.29 4.13 2.71
CA GLU A 407 33.44 3.44 1.42
C GLU A 407 34.87 3.53 0.86
N GLU A 408 35.56 4.66 1.04
CA GLU A 408 36.97 4.78 0.64
C GLU A 408 37.85 3.83 1.44
N VAL A 409 37.65 3.75 2.77
CA VAL A 409 38.36 2.80 3.64
C VAL A 409 38.11 1.36 3.20
N GLU A 410 36.85 1.00 2.91
CA GLU A 410 36.47 -0.32 2.40
C GLU A 410 37.16 -0.65 1.08
N LYS A 411 37.13 0.26 0.10
CA LYS A 411 37.82 0.08 -1.19
C LYS A 411 39.33 -0.09 -1.03
N CYS A 412 39.95 0.69 -0.14
CA CYS A 412 41.38 0.57 0.17
C CYS A 412 41.70 -0.79 0.80
N LEU A 413 40.85 -1.28 1.71
CA LEU A 413 40.99 -2.60 2.30
C LEU A 413 40.88 -3.71 1.24
N GLU A 414 39.90 -3.64 0.35
CA GLU A 414 39.76 -4.61 -0.75
C GLU A 414 40.97 -4.60 -1.68
N ALA A 415 41.46 -3.41 -2.08
CA ALA A 415 42.65 -3.27 -2.90
C ALA A 415 43.90 -3.85 -2.20
N TYR A 416 44.01 -3.67 -0.89
CA TYR A 416 45.08 -4.28 -0.08
C TYR A 416 44.99 -5.80 -0.08
N LEU A 417 43.81 -6.38 0.18
CA LEU A 417 43.60 -7.84 0.15
C LEU A 417 43.90 -8.42 -1.24
N GLU A 418 43.49 -7.75 -2.30
CA GLU A 418 43.79 -8.15 -3.67
C GLU A 418 45.29 -8.09 -3.97
N SER A 419 46.02 -7.10 -3.45
CA SER A 419 47.48 -7.06 -3.54
C SER A 419 48.12 -8.28 -2.87
N LYS A 420 47.60 -8.72 -1.72
CA LYS A 420 48.09 -9.94 -1.04
C LYS A 420 47.82 -11.19 -1.87
N ARG A 421 46.63 -11.30 -2.47
CA ARG A 421 46.28 -12.41 -3.37
C ARG A 421 47.18 -12.48 -4.60
N ARG A 422 47.55 -11.33 -5.18
CA ARG A 422 48.49 -11.28 -6.31
C ARG A 422 49.88 -11.78 -5.96
N THR A 423 50.36 -11.50 -4.75
CA THR A 423 51.67 -11.99 -4.28
C THR A 423 51.66 -13.49 -4.06
N PHE A 424 50.59 -14.05 -3.48
CA PHE A 424 50.44 -15.50 -3.28
C PHE A 424 49.08 -16.00 -3.82
N PRO A 425 49.02 -16.44 -5.09
CA PRO A 425 47.76 -16.77 -5.78
C PRO A 425 46.89 -17.85 -5.12
N ARG A 426 47.44 -18.70 -4.25
CA ARG A 426 46.63 -19.68 -3.49
C ARG A 426 45.64 -19.01 -2.53
N LEU A 427 45.85 -17.74 -2.16
CA LEU A 427 44.91 -16.97 -1.35
C LEU A 427 43.57 -16.68 -2.06
N TYR A 428 43.48 -16.86 -3.39
CA TYR A 428 42.19 -16.79 -4.11
C TYR A 428 41.22 -17.91 -3.71
N PHE A 429 41.70 -19.00 -3.10
CA PHE A 429 40.85 -20.09 -2.60
C PHE A 429 40.21 -19.81 -1.23
N LEU A 430 40.51 -18.65 -0.63
CA LEU A 430 40.00 -18.26 0.68
C LEU A 430 38.96 -17.14 0.57
N SER A 431 37.98 -17.15 1.49
CA SER A 431 37.08 -16.02 1.69
C SER A 431 37.85 -14.80 2.23
N ASN A 432 37.25 -13.61 2.16
CA ASN A 432 37.84 -12.40 2.74
C ASN A 432 38.08 -12.56 4.25
N ASP A 433 37.14 -13.17 4.98
CA ASP A 433 37.28 -13.41 6.43
C ASP A 433 38.44 -14.37 6.74
N ASP A 434 38.56 -15.47 6.00
CA ASP A 434 39.68 -16.40 6.15
C ASP A 434 41.01 -15.69 5.83
N LEU A 435 41.04 -14.88 4.77
CA LEU A 435 42.23 -14.13 4.37
C LEU A 435 42.65 -13.09 5.42
N LEU A 436 41.69 -12.32 5.95
CA LEU A 436 41.92 -11.36 7.02
C LEU A 436 42.42 -12.08 8.27
N SER A 437 41.85 -13.23 8.63
CA SER A 437 42.32 -14.04 9.75
C SER A 437 43.71 -14.67 9.55
N ILE A 438 44.27 -14.65 8.35
CA ILE A 438 45.65 -15.06 8.07
C ILE A 438 46.59 -13.86 8.13
N ILE A 439 46.17 -12.71 7.59
CA ILE A 439 46.98 -11.48 7.55
C ILE A 439 47.04 -10.81 8.93
N GLY A 440 45.96 -10.91 9.73
CA GLY A 440 45.86 -10.32 11.05
C GLY A 440 46.60 -11.09 12.15
N GLN A 441 47.04 -12.32 11.91
CA GLN A 441 47.75 -13.10 12.94
C GLN A 441 49.26 -12.84 12.88
N ASP A 442 49.83 -12.41 14.01
CA ASP A 442 51.29 -12.20 14.14
C ASP A 442 52.07 -13.51 14.26
N SER A 443 51.41 -14.60 14.66
CA SER A 443 52.05 -15.88 14.96
C SER A 443 51.95 -16.86 13.79
N PRO A 444 53.09 -17.34 13.22
CA PRO A 444 53.07 -18.38 12.18
C PRO A 444 52.40 -19.69 12.63
N LEU A 445 52.27 -19.91 13.95
CA LEU A 445 51.57 -21.08 14.51
C LEU A 445 50.06 -21.01 14.26
N GLU A 446 49.48 -19.81 14.25
CA GLU A 446 48.04 -19.62 14.07
C GLU A 446 47.64 -19.77 12.60
N VAL A 447 48.53 -19.38 11.68
CA VAL A 447 48.35 -19.56 10.23
C VAL A 447 48.25 -21.03 9.83
N GLN A 448 48.85 -21.94 10.62
CA GLN A 448 48.83 -23.40 10.37
C GLN A 448 47.43 -23.97 10.15
N ARG A 449 46.41 -23.44 10.86
CA ARG A 449 45.02 -23.93 10.73
C ARG A 449 44.43 -23.72 9.34
N HIS A 450 44.95 -22.74 8.59
CA HIS A 450 44.50 -22.41 7.23
C HIS A 450 45.30 -23.14 6.14
N LEU A 451 46.46 -23.74 6.46
CA LEU A 451 47.30 -24.43 5.45
C LEU A 451 46.56 -25.55 4.72
N LYS A 452 45.66 -26.25 5.42
CA LYS A 452 44.82 -27.32 4.85
C LYS A 452 43.86 -26.83 3.77
N LYS A 453 43.49 -25.54 3.80
CA LYS A 453 42.65 -24.89 2.79
C LYS A 453 43.49 -24.39 1.60
N LEU A 454 44.75 -24.02 1.84
CA LEU A 454 45.67 -23.48 0.83
C LEU A 454 46.39 -24.54 -0.01
N PHE A 455 46.59 -25.73 0.58
CA PHE A 455 47.37 -26.82 0.00
C PHE A 455 46.61 -28.14 0.09
N ASP A 456 46.73 -28.96 -0.95
CA ASP A 456 45.94 -30.19 -1.07
C ASP A 456 46.33 -31.26 -0.03
N ASN A 457 47.62 -31.49 0.21
CA ASN A 457 48.08 -32.53 1.16
C ASN A 457 49.11 -32.03 2.19
N LEU A 458 49.12 -30.72 2.49
CA LEU A 458 49.90 -30.17 3.60
C LEU A 458 49.00 -30.06 4.83
N ASP A 459 49.36 -30.77 5.90
CA ASP A 459 48.63 -30.73 7.18
C ASP A 459 49.17 -29.61 8.07
N LYS A 460 50.48 -29.60 8.27
CA LYS A 460 51.20 -28.62 9.09
C LYS A 460 52.68 -28.55 8.74
N LEU A 461 53.31 -27.42 9.05
CA LEU A 461 54.76 -27.25 9.03
C LEU A 461 55.37 -27.64 10.38
N GLU A 462 56.54 -28.27 10.37
CA GLU A 462 57.34 -28.39 11.58
C GLU A 462 58.08 -27.08 11.83
N ILE A 463 57.68 -26.38 12.88
CA ILE A 463 58.25 -25.08 13.24
C ILE A 463 59.27 -25.27 14.37
N ALA A 464 60.50 -24.88 14.11
CA ALA A 464 61.56 -24.78 15.11
C ALA A 464 61.73 -23.33 15.53
N GLN A 465 61.67 -23.08 16.84
CA GLN A 465 61.95 -21.78 17.43
C GLN A 465 63.35 -21.79 18.02
N LYS A 466 64.23 -20.89 17.58
CA LYS A 466 65.60 -20.75 18.09
C LYS A 466 65.86 -19.33 18.56
N MET A 467 66.46 -19.22 19.74
CA MET A 467 66.93 -17.96 20.30
C MET A 467 68.23 -17.55 19.59
N LYS A 468 68.25 -16.40 18.89
CA LYS A 468 69.49 -15.85 18.32
C LYS A 468 69.99 -14.70 19.20
N LYS A 469 71.24 -14.80 19.65
CA LYS A 469 71.92 -13.69 20.35
C LYS A 469 72.31 -12.63 19.32
N LYS A 470 71.80 -11.40 19.45
CA LYS A 470 72.20 -10.25 18.62
C LYS A 470 73.68 -9.96 18.89
N ARG A 471 74.51 -9.87 17.85
CA ARG A 471 75.98 -9.72 17.97
C ARG A 471 76.46 -8.34 18.47
N ALA A 472 75.56 -7.39 18.76
CA ALA A 472 75.94 -6.01 19.08
C ALA A 472 75.41 -5.43 20.41
N CYS A 473 74.38 -6.01 21.06
CA CYS A 473 73.86 -5.49 22.33
C CYS A 473 73.41 -6.66 23.23
N ILE A 474 73.88 -6.71 24.47
CA ILE A 474 73.69 -7.84 25.40
C ILE A 474 72.24 -7.94 25.94
N HIS A 475 71.35 -7.00 25.60
CA HIS A 475 70.00 -6.90 26.19
C HIS A 475 68.80 -7.08 25.24
N GLU A 476 68.99 -7.36 23.95
CA GLU A 476 67.87 -7.71 23.04
C GLU A 476 68.04 -9.14 22.50
N GLN A 477 67.09 -10.00 22.84
CA GLN A 477 67.00 -11.37 22.34
C GLN A 477 65.95 -11.41 21.24
N GLU A 478 66.30 -11.96 20.07
CA GLU A 478 65.39 -12.11 18.93
C GLU A 478 65.06 -13.60 18.76
N MET A 479 63.77 -13.92 18.78
CA MET A 479 63.25 -15.28 18.64
C MET A 479 63.01 -15.56 17.15
N ILE A 480 63.81 -16.45 16.57
CA ILE A 480 63.66 -16.80 15.16
C ILE A 480 62.77 -18.02 15.06
N THR A 481 61.67 -17.86 14.32
CA THR A 481 60.73 -18.93 14.01
C THR A 481 61.03 -19.43 12.61
N ALA A 482 61.35 -20.71 12.45
CA ALA A 482 61.69 -21.28 11.15
C ALA A 482 60.97 -22.60 10.88
N ALA A 483 60.46 -22.79 9.67
CA ALA A 483 59.95 -24.08 9.22
C ALA A 483 61.11 -24.99 8.82
N VAL A 484 61.19 -26.18 9.41
CA VAL A 484 62.27 -27.17 9.17
C VAL A 484 61.80 -28.39 8.37
N GLY A 485 60.49 -28.55 8.22
CA GLY A 485 59.90 -29.63 7.45
C GLY A 485 58.40 -29.49 7.35
N MET A 486 57.77 -30.45 6.70
CA MET A 486 56.33 -30.51 6.46
C MET A 486 55.75 -31.88 6.82
N TYR A 487 54.51 -31.86 7.30
CA TYR A 487 53.70 -33.05 7.52
C TYR A 487 52.56 -33.13 6.51
N SER A 488 52.38 -34.32 5.95
CA SER A 488 51.22 -34.68 5.14
C SER A 488 50.00 -34.98 6.00
N LYS A 489 48.80 -34.98 5.40
CA LYS A 489 47.57 -35.46 6.06
C LYS A 489 47.68 -36.93 6.51
N CYS A 490 48.54 -37.71 5.84
CA CYS A 490 48.86 -39.10 6.19
C CYS A 490 49.99 -39.23 7.23
N HIS A 491 50.38 -38.14 7.90
CA HIS A 491 51.46 -38.07 8.88
C HIS A 491 52.87 -38.39 8.36
N GLU A 492 53.03 -38.47 7.04
CA GLU A 492 54.35 -38.50 6.41
C GLU A 492 55.10 -37.20 6.66
N TYR A 493 56.35 -37.32 7.10
CA TYR A 493 57.23 -36.20 7.39
C TYR A 493 58.29 -36.04 6.30
N VAL A 494 58.44 -34.81 5.80
CA VAL A 494 59.49 -34.43 4.86
C VAL A 494 60.28 -33.26 5.44
N LYS A 495 61.55 -33.50 5.75
CA LYS A 495 62.48 -32.46 6.19
C LYS A 495 62.88 -31.58 5.00
N PHE A 496 62.85 -30.25 5.19
CA PHE A 496 63.35 -29.32 4.19
C PHE A 496 64.88 -29.37 4.09
N ILE A 497 65.41 -29.09 2.90
CA ILE A 497 66.86 -29.03 2.67
C ILE A 497 67.46 -27.91 3.52
N GLU A 498 66.79 -26.76 3.52
CA GLU A 498 67.17 -25.58 4.32
C GLU A 498 65.96 -25.10 5.12
N PRO A 499 66.17 -24.60 6.35
CA PRO A 499 65.10 -24.02 7.15
C PRO A 499 64.62 -22.71 6.53
N ILE A 500 63.30 -22.48 6.56
CA ILE A 500 62.67 -21.27 6.02
C ILE A 500 62.34 -20.34 7.18
N HIS A 501 62.81 -19.11 7.14
CA HIS A 501 62.47 -18.11 8.15
C HIS A 501 61.01 -17.66 7.97
N LEU A 502 60.22 -17.73 9.04
CA LEU A 502 58.81 -17.36 9.06
C LEU A 502 58.64 -15.95 9.64
N ASP A 503 59.48 -15.03 9.15
CA ASP A 503 59.53 -13.64 9.59
C ASP A 503 59.03 -12.73 8.46
N GLY A 504 58.32 -11.66 8.82
CA GLY A 504 57.76 -10.71 7.84
C GLY A 504 56.38 -11.13 7.29
N PRO A 505 55.97 -10.58 6.12
CA PRO A 505 54.61 -10.75 5.60
C PRO A 505 54.27 -12.21 5.28
N VAL A 506 53.06 -12.63 5.66
CA VAL A 506 52.60 -14.02 5.56
C VAL A 506 52.66 -14.58 4.15
N GLU A 507 52.25 -13.78 3.17
CA GLU A 507 52.28 -14.15 1.76
C GLU A 507 53.71 -14.40 1.24
N SER A 508 54.73 -13.77 1.82
CA SER A 508 56.11 -13.89 1.36
C SER A 508 56.70 -15.23 1.81
N TRP A 509 56.61 -15.56 3.10
CA TRP A 509 57.15 -16.82 3.58
C TRP A 509 56.29 -18.03 3.15
N LEU A 510 54.98 -17.88 2.92
CA LEU A 510 54.15 -18.95 2.33
C LEU A 510 54.63 -19.31 0.91
N LEU A 511 55.06 -18.31 0.14
CA LEU A 511 55.60 -18.50 -1.18
C LEU A 511 56.99 -19.16 -1.13
N ASP A 512 57.81 -18.82 -0.13
CA ASP A 512 59.09 -19.51 0.11
C ASP A 512 58.90 -20.96 0.58
N VAL A 513 57.86 -21.24 1.39
CA VAL A 513 57.43 -22.61 1.72
C VAL A 513 57.11 -23.39 0.45
N GLU A 514 56.29 -22.85 -0.45
CA GLU A 514 55.97 -23.51 -1.72
C GLU A 514 57.21 -23.78 -2.58
N ARG A 515 58.11 -22.80 -2.70
CA ARG A 515 59.39 -22.99 -3.41
C ARG A 515 60.25 -24.08 -2.78
N MET A 516 60.38 -24.07 -1.44
CA MET A 516 61.18 -25.05 -0.71
C MET A 516 60.59 -26.45 -0.77
N MET A 517 59.25 -26.59 -0.78
CA MET A 517 58.58 -27.86 -1.01
C MET A 517 58.99 -28.46 -2.36
N HIS A 518 58.92 -27.68 -3.44
CA HIS A 518 59.33 -28.12 -4.77
C HIS A 518 60.83 -28.45 -4.83
N LEU A 519 61.69 -27.58 -4.28
CA LEU A 519 63.14 -27.79 -4.28
C LEU A 519 63.51 -29.04 -3.49
N THR A 520 62.91 -29.24 -2.32
CA THR A 520 63.12 -30.40 -1.46
C THR A 520 62.76 -31.68 -2.20
N LEU A 521 61.55 -31.77 -2.77
CA LEU A 521 61.11 -32.96 -3.50
C LEU A 521 61.95 -33.21 -4.77
N SER A 522 62.29 -32.16 -5.51
CA SER A 522 63.13 -32.24 -6.71
C SER A 522 64.54 -32.74 -6.40
N THR A 523 65.10 -32.38 -5.25
CA THR A 523 66.43 -32.84 -4.81
C THR A 523 66.40 -34.26 -4.23
N LEU A 524 65.32 -34.61 -3.51
CA LEU A 524 65.17 -35.95 -2.95
C LEU A 524 65.04 -37.02 -4.04
N LEU A 525 64.41 -36.70 -5.18
CA LEU A 525 64.17 -37.67 -6.26
C LEU A 525 65.46 -38.28 -6.85
N PRO A 526 66.47 -37.50 -7.32
CA PRO A 526 67.74 -38.06 -7.80
C PRO A 526 68.49 -38.85 -6.73
N ASN A 527 68.48 -38.38 -5.47
CA ASN A 527 69.16 -39.07 -4.37
C ASN A 527 68.52 -40.44 -4.07
N CYS A 528 67.18 -40.49 -4.07
CA CYS A 528 66.40 -41.71 -3.94
C CYS A 528 66.69 -42.67 -5.10
N LEU A 529 66.69 -42.16 -6.34
CA LEU A 529 66.98 -42.95 -7.54
C LEU A 529 68.41 -43.53 -7.52
N HIS A 530 69.40 -42.76 -7.07
CA HIS A 530 70.78 -43.24 -6.95
C HIS A 530 70.90 -44.43 -5.99
N ILE A 531 70.27 -44.33 -4.81
CA ILE A 531 70.24 -45.43 -3.83
C ILE A 531 69.48 -46.64 -4.38
N LEU A 532 68.34 -46.41 -5.04
CA LEU A 532 67.55 -47.46 -5.68
C LEU A 532 68.38 -48.24 -6.70
N LEU A 533 69.09 -47.55 -7.60
CA LEU A 533 69.94 -48.19 -8.61
C LEU A 533 71.07 -49.02 -7.97
N ALA A 534 71.69 -48.52 -6.90
CA ALA A 534 72.70 -49.27 -6.15
C ALA A 534 72.13 -50.54 -5.48
N VAL A 535 70.86 -50.51 -5.04
CA VAL A 535 70.18 -51.69 -4.50
C VAL A 535 69.82 -52.69 -5.60
N LEU A 536 69.34 -52.21 -6.76
CA LEU A 536 68.94 -53.04 -7.90
C LEU A 536 70.10 -53.77 -8.58
N GLN A 537 71.36 -53.38 -8.31
CA GLN A 537 72.56 -54.05 -8.81
C GLN A 537 72.99 -55.27 -7.98
N LYS A 538 72.39 -55.50 -6.80
CA LYS A 538 72.74 -56.65 -5.95
C LYS A 538 72.03 -57.92 -6.42
N GLU A 539 72.76 -59.03 -6.50
CA GLU A 539 72.26 -60.33 -7.01
C GLU A 539 71.28 -61.02 -6.04
N ASP A 540 71.51 -60.90 -4.72
CA ASP A 540 70.68 -61.49 -3.66
C ASP A 540 69.84 -60.42 -2.94
N ILE A 541 68.61 -60.19 -3.41
CA ILE A 541 67.70 -59.19 -2.84
C ILE A 541 66.70 -59.84 -1.88
N ASN A 542 66.91 -59.63 -0.58
CA ASN A 542 65.98 -60.00 0.50
C ASN A 542 65.25 -58.77 1.12
N PHE A 543 64.31 -59.03 2.03
CA PHE A 543 63.49 -58.02 2.72
C PHE A 543 64.31 -56.95 3.46
N ALA A 544 65.50 -57.27 3.97
CA ALA A 544 66.36 -56.30 4.65
C ALA A 544 66.88 -55.23 3.68
N HIS A 545 67.01 -55.53 2.39
CA HIS A 545 67.40 -54.59 1.35
C HIS A 545 66.28 -53.64 0.91
N LEU A 546 65.06 -53.79 1.42
CA LEU A 546 63.95 -52.86 1.15
C LEU A 546 63.73 -51.86 2.30
N LYS A 547 64.52 -51.95 3.39
CA LYS A 547 64.48 -51.00 4.52
C LYS A 547 64.77 -49.55 4.13
N TRP A 548 65.46 -49.32 3.02
CA TRP A 548 65.72 -47.95 2.53
C TRP A 548 64.42 -47.21 2.20
N LEU A 549 63.35 -47.90 1.80
CA LEU A 549 62.04 -47.30 1.51
C LEU A 549 61.48 -46.49 2.69
N ASN A 550 61.80 -46.88 3.93
CA ASN A 550 61.35 -46.17 5.13
C ASN A 550 62.05 -44.82 5.34
N ASN A 551 63.15 -44.55 4.63
CA ASN A 551 63.95 -43.33 4.79
C ASN A 551 63.57 -42.25 3.76
N TRP A 552 62.64 -42.53 2.86
CA TRP A 552 62.28 -41.67 1.73
C TRP A 552 60.76 -41.47 1.66
N PRO A 553 60.28 -40.30 1.23
CA PRO A 553 58.85 -40.08 1.05
C PRO A 553 58.27 -41.05 0.02
N GLY A 554 57.11 -41.61 0.26
CA GLY A 554 56.57 -42.69 -0.57
C GLY A 554 56.28 -42.26 -2.00
N GLN A 555 55.84 -41.01 -2.25
CA GLN A 555 55.67 -40.51 -3.62
C GLN A 555 57.01 -40.48 -4.39
N ILE A 556 58.09 -40.12 -3.71
CA ILE A 556 59.45 -40.11 -4.28
C ILE A 556 59.94 -41.54 -4.54
N CYS A 557 59.68 -42.46 -3.61
CA CYS A 557 59.95 -43.89 -3.80
C CYS A 557 59.22 -44.44 -5.04
N SER A 558 57.91 -44.25 -5.11
CA SER A 558 57.09 -44.75 -6.23
C SER A 558 57.53 -44.17 -7.56
N LEU A 559 57.83 -42.87 -7.62
CA LEU A 559 58.34 -42.24 -8.84
C LEU A 559 59.72 -42.78 -9.24
N SER A 560 60.63 -42.96 -8.28
CA SER A 560 61.96 -43.54 -8.52
C SER A 560 61.85 -44.98 -9.07
N LEU A 561 60.94 -45.78 -8.50
CA LEU A 561 60.66 -47.14 -8.95
C LEU A 561 60.16 -47.16 -10.40
N LEU A 562 59.21 -46.29 -10.74
CA LEU A 562 58.70 -46.17 -12.11
C LEU A 562 59.80 -45.77 -13.09
N ILE A 563 60.64 -44.79 -12.74
CA ILE A 563 61.77 -44.36 -13.57
C ILE A 563 62.74 -45.53 -13.81
N ALA A 564 63.16 -46.22 -12.74
CA ALA A 564 64.08 -47.34 -12.84
C ALA A 564 63.49 -48.52 -13.63
N TRP A 565 62.23 -48.86 -13.38
CA TRP A 565 61.52 -49.91 -14.11
C TRP A 565 61.43 -49.60 -15.60
N THR A 566 61.00 -48.39 -15.96
CA THR A 566 60.93 -47.96 -17.36
C THR A 566 62.31 -48.02 -18.02
N ALA A 567 63.36 -47.53 -17.37
CA ALA A 567 64.72 -47.56 -17.91
C ALA A 567 65.22 -49.00 -18.17
N GLU A 568 65.05 -49.93 -17.23
CA GLU A 568 65.49 -51.32 -17.40
C GLU A 568 64.65 -52.09 -18.44
N VAL A 569 63.34 -51.84 -18.50
CA VAL A 569 62.44 -52.43 -19.51
C VAL A 569 62.81 -51.92 -20.90
N THR A 570 62.98 -50.61 -21.08
CA THR A 570 63.39 -50.03 -22.37
C THR A 570 64.76 -50.55 -22.80
N GLY A 571 65.72 -50.67 -21.88
CA GLY A 571 67.02 -51.27 -22.17
C GLY A 571 66.90 -52.72 -22.62
N SER A 572 66.12 -53.53 -21.89
CA SER A 572 65.90 -54.94 -22.23
C SER A 572 65.19 -55.13 -23.57
N ILE A 573 64.22 -54.28 -23.91
CA ILE A 573 63.54 -54.31 -25.22
C ILE A 573 64.55 -54.06 -26.34
N LYS A 574 65.45 -53.07 -26.20
CA LYS A 574 66.50 -52.81 -27.18
C LYS A 574 67.45 -54.01 -27.34
N THR A 575 67.90 -54.60 -26.24
CA THR A 575 68.75 -55.81 -26.28
C THR A 575 68.04 -56.99 -26.97
N VAL A 576 66.74 -57.18 -26.75
CA VAL A 576 65.96 -58.21 -27.46
C VAL A 576 65.85 -57.90 -28.96
N GLN A 577 65.67 -56.63 -29.35
CA GLN A 577 65.68 -56.22 -30.76
C GLN A 577 67.03 -56.51 -31.43
N GLU A 578 68.14 -56.30 -30.72
CA GLU A 578 69.50 -56.50 -31.25
C GLU A 578 69.91 -57.98 -31.30
N THR A 579 69.54 -58.78 -30.29
CA THR A 579 70.03 -60.15 -30.12
C THR A 579 69.03 -61.25 -30.51
N ALA A 580 67.74 -60.90 -30.69
CA ALA A 580 66.61 -61.82 -30.86
C ALA A 580 66.40 -62.83 -29.70
N VAL A 581 67.11 -62.68 -28.57
CA VAL A 581 67.02 -63.60 -27.42
C VAL A 581 66.08 -63.06 -26.34
N THR A 582 64.96 -63.74 -26.08
CA THR A 582 63.93 -63.31 -25.11
C THR A 582 64.26 -63.54 -23.64
N THR A 583 65.41 -64.17 -23.31
CA THR A 583 65.80 -64.46 -21.92
C THR A 583 65.99 -63.20 -21.08
N ALA A 584 66.47 -62.10 -21.67
CA ALA A 584 66.62 -60.82 -20.98
C ALA A 584 65.30 -60.32 -20.37
N LEU A 585 64.21 -60.31 -21.15
CA LEU A 585 62.87 -59.90 -20.68
C LEU A 585 62.29 -60.87 -19.65
N LYS A 586 62.53 -62.18 -19.79
CA LYS A 586 62.06 -63.18 -18.82
C LYS A 586 62.75 -63.01 -17.47
N ASN A 587 64.05 -62.74 -17.46
CA ASN A 587 64.83 -62.48 -16.25
C ASN A 587 64.42 -61.16 -15.61
N LEU A 588 64.21 -60.11 -16.41
CA LEU A 588 63.70 -58.83 -15.94
C LEU A 588 62.32 -58.95 -15.29
N ARG A 589 61.39 -59.70 -15.91
CA ARG A 589 60.07 -59.98 -15.34
C ARG A 589 60.19 -60.66 -13.97
N LYS A 590 61.08 -61.65 -13.82
CA LYS A 590 61.32 -62.31 -12.53
C LYS A 590 61.86 -61.33 -11.49
N LYS A 591 62.86 -60.50 -11.86
CA LYS A 591 63.45 -59.46 -11.00
C LYS A 591 62.38 -58.51 -10.45
N TRP A 592 61.55 -57.93 -11.33
CA TRP A 592 60.52 -56.96 -10.94
C TRP A 592 59.27 -57.59 -10.31
N LEU A 593 58.99 -58.87 -10.55
CA LEU A 593 57.94 -59.57 -9.80
C LEU A 593 58.33 -59.68 -8.32
N ILE A 594 59.60 -60.00 -8.04
CA ILE A 594 60.14 -60.06 -6.68
C ILE A 594 60.22 -58.65 -6.09
N TYR A 595 60.70 -57.67 -6.86
CA TYR A 595 60.92 -56.31 -6.38
C TYR A 595 59.62 -55.52 -6.20
N GLY A 596 58.77 -55.46 -7.24
CA GLY A 596 57.53 -54.69 -7.24
C GLY A 596 56.50 -55.21 -6.25
N PHE A 597 56.35 -56.53 -6.12
CA PHE A 597 55.40 -57.10 -5.17
C PHE A 597 55.83 -56.87 -3.72
N ASN A 598 57.12 -57.08 -3.40
CA ASN A 598 57.64 -56.88 -2.04
C ASN A 598 57.77 -55.39 -1.67
N ALA A 599 58.15 -54.52 -2.60
CA ALA A 599 58.23 -53.07 -2.37
C ALA A 599 56.85 -52.45 -2.17
N VAL A 600 55.85 -52.84 -2.96
CA VAL A 600 54.47 -52.37 -2.80
C VAL A 600 53.88 -52.85 -1.48
N ILE A 601 54.07 -54.12 -1.09
CA ILE A 601 53.62 -54.65 0.21
C ILE A 601 54.27 -53.89 1.37
N LEU A 602 55.56 -53.60 1.29
CA LEU A 602 56.27 -52.83 2.33
C LEU A 602 55.79 -51.39 2.42
N GLN A 603 55.57 -50.73 1.28
CA GLN A 603 55.04 -49.38 1.26
C GLN A 603 53.62 -49.35 1.85
N PHE A 604 52.77 -50.31 1.48
CA PHE A 604 51.42 -50.47 2.04
C PHE A 604 51.44 -50.73 3.55
N LEU A 605 52.32 -51.61 4.03
CA LEU A 605 52.49 -51.91 5.46
C LEU A 605 53.04 -50.71 6.24
N HIS A 606 53.98 -49.95 5.68
CA HIS A 606 54.53 -48.77 6.33
C HIS A 606 53.46 -47.68 6.55
N TYR A 607 52.64 -47.41 5.53
CA TYR A 607 51.56 -46.41 5.64
C TYR A 607 50.40 -46.85 6.55
N LEU A 608 50.06 -48.14 6.59
CA LEU A 608 49.02 -48.65 7.50
C LEU A 608 49.46 -48.73 8.96
N LEU A 609 50.77 -48.83 9.24
CA LEU A 609 51.31 -49.05 10.58
C LEU A 609 51.80 -47.77 11.29
N GLN A 610 51.91 -46.63 10.61
CA GLN A 610 52.26 -45.36 11.26
C GLN A 610 51.27 -44.85 12.34
N PRO A 611 49.94 -45.11 12.30
CA PRO A 611 49.05 -44.70 13.39
C PRO A 611 49.12 -45.64 14.60
N VAL A 612 49.73 -46.82 14.49
CA VAL A 612 49.77 -47.80 15.58
C VAL A 612 51.17 -47.81 16.18
N GLY A 613 51.29 -47.18 17.35
CA GLY A 613 52.50 -47.15 18.15
C GLY A 613 53.30 -48.45 18.10
N VAL A 614 54.58 -48.31 17.79
CA VAL A 614 55.58 -49.37 17.77
C VAL A 614 55.49 -50.17 19.07
N GLY A 615 55.01 -51.42 18.99
CA GLY A 615 54.95 -52.31 20.15
C GLY A 615 54.56 -53.75 19.87
N LEU A 616 53.53 -54.01 19.04
CA LEU A 616 52.86 -55.32 19.09
C LEU A 616 53.03 -56.26 17.88
N ILE A 617 53.61 -55.82 16.76
CA ILE A 617 53.69 -56.67 15.54
C ILE A 617 55.12 -57.14 15.22
N LYS A 618 56.13 -56.74 16.02
CA LYS A 618 57.50 -57.28 15.88
C LYS A 618 57.62 -58.79 16.23
N ALA A 619 56.58 -59.40 16.82
CA ALA A 619 56.63 -60.77 17.34
C ALA A 619 55.91 -61.82 16.45
N ARG A 620 55.37 -61.47 15.28
CA ARG A 620 54.60 -62.44 14.47
C ARG A 620 55.04 -62.61 13.01
N LEU A 621 56.13 -61.98 12.58
CA LEU A 621 56.69 -62.08 11.22
C LEU A 621 58.21 -62.31 11.19
N LEU A 622 58.75 -62.91 12.24
CA LEU A 622 59.96 -63.75 12.25
C LEU A 622 59.48 -65.15 12.60
#